data_AF-A0A1Y1QLX2-F1
#
_entry.id   AF-A0A1Y1QLX2-F1
#
_cell.length_a   1.000
_cell.length_b   1.000
_cell.length_c   1.000
_cell.angle_alpha   90.00
_cell.angle_beta   90.00
_cell.angle_gamma   90.00
#
_symmetry.space_group_name_H-M   'P 1'
#
loop_
_entity.id
_entity.type
_entity.pdbx_description
1 polymer ?
#
loop_
_entity_poly.entity_id
_entity_poly.type
_entity_poly.pdbx_seq_one_letter_code
_entity_poly.pdbx_strand_id
1 'polypeptide(L)' 'MDRLGRYSLIIGLVITVVGLIFGFGFMLADSDELAKMFLLAVPLGFLVTFAGLATIVIFSPREDDK' A
#
# COMPACT_ATOMS: atom_id res chain seq x y z
N MET A 1 -5.00 -6.47 -17.30
CA MET A 1 -4.61 -6.73 -15.90
C MET A 1 -3.63 -5.67 -15.39
N ASP A 2 -2.82 -5.06 -16.26
CA ASP A 2 -1.93 -3.94 -15.91
C ASP A 2 -2.61 -2.75 -15.22
N ARG A 3 -3.75 -2.28 -15.75
CA ARG A 3 -4.46 -1.13 -15.14
C ARG A 3 -4.93 -1.44 -13.71
N LEU A 4 -5.44 -2.65 -13.47
CA LEU A 4 -5.86 -3.10 -12.14
C LEU A 4 -4.67 -3.22 -11.20
N GLY A 5 -3.57 -3.84 -11.64
CA GLY A 5 -2.33 -3.91 -10.87
C GLY A 5 -1.81 -2.53 -10.48
N ARG A 6 -1.83 -1.58 -11.44
CA ARG A 6 -1.39 -0.19 -11.22
C ARG A 6 -2.28 0.57 -10.25
N TYR A 7 -3.61 0.46 -10.34
CA TYR A 7 -4.52 1.09 -9.38
C TYR A 7 -4.38 0.48 -7.98
N SER A 8 -4.33 -0.84 -7.86
CA SER A 8 -4.11 -1.51 -6.58
C SER A 8 -2.77 -1.10 -5.96
N LEU A 9 -1.70 -1.03 -6.75
CA LEU A 9 -0.39 -0.58 -6.28
C LEU A 9 -0.46 0.84 -5.71
N ILE A 10 -1.08 1.78 -6.43
CA ILE A 10 -1.18 3.18 -5.99
C ILE A 10 -2.06 3.31 -4.75
N ILE A 11 -3.25 2.69 -4.75
CA ILE A 11 -4.19 2.77 -3.62
C ILE A 11 -3.57 2.15 -2.36
N GLY A 12 -2.98 0.96 -2.48
CA GLY A 12 -2.31 0.30 -1.37
C GLY A 12 -1.14 1.12 -0.82
N LEU A 13 -0.36 1.74 -1.72
CA LEU A 13 0.77 2.57 -1.34
C LEU A 13 0.29 3.81 -0.57
N VAL A 14 -0.76 4.47 -1.05
CA VAL A 14 -1.36 5.64 -0.37
C VAL A 14 -1.85 5.25 1.02
N ILE A 15 -2.59 4.14 1.15
CA ILE A 15 -3.08 3.65 2.46
C ILE A 15 -1.90 3.38 3.40
N THR A 16 -0.86 2.71 2.91
CA THR A 16 0.36 2.41 3.69
C THR A 16 1.03 3.68 4.18
N VAL A 17 1.30 4.64 3.28
CA VAL A 17 1.98 5.89 3.62
C VAL A 17 1.17 6.73 4.59
N VAL A 18 -0.15 6.87 4.35
CA VAL A 18 -1.06 7.59 5.25
C VAL A 18 -1.12 6.90 6.62
N GLY A 19 -1.27 5.57 6.65
CA GLY A 19 -1.30 4.78 7.88
C GLY A 19 -0.02 4.92 8.71
N LEU A 20 1.15 4.98 8.06
CA LEU A 20 2.43 5.21 8.73
C LEU A 20 2.55 6.63 9.26
N ILE A 21 2.28 7.65 8.43
CA ILE A 21 2.41 9.06 8.81
C ILE A 21 1.48 9.38 9.99
N PHE A 22 0.19 9.03 9.87
CA PHE A 22 -0.78 9.31 10.94
C PHE A 22 -0.61 8.36 12.12
N GLY A 23 -0.34 7.07 11.90
CA GLY A 23 -0.16 6.09 12.98
C GLY A 23 0.99 6.47 13.92
N PHE A 24 2.17 6.75 13.36
CA PHE A 24 3.29 7.23 14.16
C PHE A 24 3.11 8.66 14.65
N GLY A 25 2.46 9.53 13.87
CA GLY A 25 2.14 10.89 14.29
C GLY A 25 1.25 10.93 15.54
N PHE A 26 0.21 10.08 15.60
CA PHE A 26 -0.65 9.95 16.78
C PHE A 26 0.05 9.29 17.95
N MET A 27 1.01 8.39 17.71
CA MET A 27 1.84 7.81 18.77
C MET A 27 2.70 8.90 19.45
N LEU A 28 3.22 9.87 18.70
CA LEU A 28 3.97 11.01 19.25
C LEU A 28 3.06 12.04 19.95
N ALA A 29 1.77 12.07 19.60
CA ALA A 29 0.76 12.93 20.20
C ALA A 29 0.01 12.26 21.37
N ASP A 30 0.48 11.10 21.85
CA ASP A 30 -0.11 10.33 22.96
C ASP A 30 -1.57 9.91 22.72
N SER A 31 -1.96 9.76 21.44
CA SER A 31 -3.30 9.35 21.02
C SER A 31 -3.32 7.87 20.61
N ASP A 32 -3.25 6.99 21.60
CA ASP A 32 -3.12 5.54 21.42
C ASP A 32 -4.20 4.89 20.56
N GLU A 33 -5.46 5.32 20.69
CA GLU A 33 -6.58 4.72 19.96
C GLU A 33 -6.50 5.04 18.47
N LEU A 34 -6.23 6.30 18.12
CA LEU A 34 -6.02 6.71 16.73
C LEU A 34 -4.74 6.09 16.17
N ALA A 35 -3.65 6.08 16.93
CA ALA A 35 -2.39 5.44 16.51
C ALA A 35 -2.62 3.97 16.13
N LYS A 36 -3.30 3.19 16.98
CA LYS A 36 -3.65 1.79 16.70
C LYS A 36 -4.51 1.65 15.45
N MET A 37 -5.52 2.51 15.28
CA MET A 37 -6.40 2.47 14.12
C MET A 37 -5.64 2.68 12.80
N PHE A 38 -4.77 3.70 12.74
CA PHE A 38 -3.98 3.99 11.53
C PHE A 38 -2.89 2.94 11.28
N LEU A 39 -2.24 2.43 12.33
CA LEU A 39 -1.25 1.36 12.20
C LEU A 39 -1.89 0.03 11.75
N LEU A 40 -3.13 -0.26 12.13
CA LEU A 40 -3.87 -1.43 11.65
C LEU A 40 -4.17 -1.36 10.13
N ALA A 41 -4.31 -0.16 9.58
CA ALA A 41 -4.50 0.03 8.14
C ALA A 41 -3.23 -0.28 7.33
N VAL A 42 -2.04 -0.23 7.94
CA VAL A 42 -0.75 -0.47 7.27
C VAL A 42 -0.65 -1.88 6.69
N PRO A 43 -0.91 -2.98 7.44
CA PRO A 43 -0.93 -4.33 6.87
C PRO A 43 -1.85 -4.48 5.66
N LEU A 44 -3.04 -3.85 5.68
CA LEU A 44 -3.98 -3.90 4.57
C LEU A 44 -3.44 -3.14 3.35
N GLY A 45 -2.90 -1.93 3.55
CA GLY A 45 -2.23 -1.17 2.49
C GLY A 45 -1.07 -1.95 1.87
N PHE A 46 -0.26 -2.61 2.69
CA PHE A 46 0.87 -3.44 2.23
C PHE A 46 0.40 -4.61 1.39
N LEU A 47 -0.63 -5.33 1.84
CA LEU A 47 -1.20 -6.47 1.12
C LEU A 47 -1.73 -6.04 -0.26
N VAL A 48 -2.47 -4.92 -0.33
CA VAL A 48 -3.00 -4.38 -1.58
C VAL A 48 -1.88 -3.92 -2.52
N THR A 49 -0.85 -3.25 -1.97
CA THR A 49 0.33 -2.82 -2.74
C THR A 49 1.05 -4.03 -3.34
N PHE A 50 1.30 -5.05 -2.53
CA PHE A 50 1.99 -6.27 -2.94
C PHE A 50 1.19 -7.02 -4.00
N ALA A 51 -0.12 -7.16 -3.83
CA ALA A 51 -0.99 -7.78 -4.83
C ALA A 51 -0.99 -7.00 -6.16
N GLY A 52 -1.02 -5.67 -6.09
CA GLY A 52 -0.91 -4.81 -7.27
C GLY A 52 0.43 -4.98 -7.99
N LEU A 53 1.53 -4.96 -7.25
CA LEU A 53 2.87 -5.19 -7.76
C LEU A 53 3.01 -6.57 -8.41
N ALA A 54 2.58 -7.63 -7.72
CA ALA A 54 2.62 -8.99 -8.24
C ALA A 54 1.82 -9.11 -9.54
N THR A 55 0.66 -8.47 -9.62
CA THR A 55 -0.16 -8.44 -10.84
C THR A 55 0.60 -7.79 -12.01
N ILE A 56 1.26 -6.66 -11.79
CA ILE A 56 2.07 -6.00 -12.83
C ILE A 56 3.23 -6.92 -13.24
N VAL A 57 4.01 -7.43 -12.27
CA VAL A 57 5.19 -8.25 -12.56
C VAL A 57 4.87 -9.54 -13.31
N ILE A 58 3.72 -10.15 -13.02
CA ILE A 58 3.30 -11.41 -13.65
C ILE A 58 2.66 -11.17 -15.02
N PHE A 59 1.86 -10.12 -15.17
CA PHE A 59 0.97 -9.96 -16.34
C PHE A 59 1.35 -8.82 -17.28
N SER A 60 2.29 -7.94 -16.92
CA SER A 60 2.73 -6.89 -17.83
C SER A 60 3.52 -7.47 -19.00
N PRO A 61 3.22 -7.05 -20.25
CA PRO A 61 3.99 -7.44 -21.41
C PRO A 61 5.48 -7.12 -21.18
N ARG A 62 6.34 -8.12 -21.30
CA ARG A 62 7.78 -7.89 -21.36
C ARG A 62 8.11 -7.64 -22.83
N GLU A 63 8.80 -6.55 -23.12
CA GLU A 63 9.52 -6.41 -24.39
C GLU A 63 10.67 -7.41 -24.35
N ASP A 64 10.41 -8.67 -24.73
CA ASP A 64 11.45 -9.50 -25.32
C ASP A 64 11.67 -8.96 -26.74
N ASP A 65 12.47 -7.90 -26.84
CA ASP A 65 12.98 -7.43 -28.12
C ASP A 65 14.52 -7.51 -28.10
N LYS A 66 14.98 -8.58 -28.77
CA LYS A 66 16.34 -8.95 -29.21
C LYS A 66 17.17 -9.89 -28.33
#